data_AF-A0A6H1ZWY4-F1
#
_entry.id   AF-A0A6H1ZWY4-F1
#
_cell.length_a   1.000
_cell.length_b   1.000
_cell.length_c   1.000
_cell.angle_alpha   90.00
_cell.angle_beta   90.00
_cell.angle_gamma   90.00
#
_symmetry.space_group_name_H-M   'P 1'
#
loop_
_entity.id
_entity.type
_entity.pdbx_description
1 polymer ?
#
loop_
_entity_poly.entity_id
_entity_poly.type
_entity_poly.pdbx_seq_one_letter_code
_entity_poly.pdbx_strand_id
1 'polypeptide(L)'
;MTAVDKVIELRRANSCATLEQIGNRAGVTRQRVSQILLKAGLTTRHYIQDYLCIVCGAAIKTSYGYKRKGLFCSQKCRSEYHTVTVECEICGKQVKRLISRVLSYPGNPNRHNHIFCGRKCWETWAAKNAGFGNKYRKVPKDTGATIRTIYQTGVPLPTIAKDIGISLGYAYKLKGKN
;
A
#
# COMPACT_ATOMS: atom_id res chain seq x y z
N MET A 1 7.79 -25.43 -50.11
CA MET A 1 7.21 -25.89 -48.84
C MET A 1 5.74 -25.52 -48.83
N THR A 2 4.82 -26.47 -48.61
CA THR A 2 3.38 -26.14 -48.65
C THR A 2 2.97 -25.38 -47.40
N ALA A 3 1.83 -24.67 -47.45
CA ALA A 3 1.26 -24.03 -46.27
C ALA A 3 0.94 -25.05 -45.15
N VAL A 4 0.62 -26.29 -45.52
CA VAL A 4 0.34 -27.39 -44.57
C VAL A 4 1.61 -27.77 -43.81
N ASP A 5 2.71 -28.00 -44.52
CA ASP A 5 4.00 -28.37 -43.91
C ASP A 5 4.48 -27.26 -42.97
N LYS A 6 4.34 -26.00 -43.41
CA LYS A 6 4.71 -24.83 -42.62
C LYS A 6 3.92 -24.74 -41.31
N VAL A 7 2.62 -25.05 -41.32
CA VAL A 7 1.79 -25.07 -40.09
C VAL A 7 2.27 -26.16 -39.13
N ILE A 8 2.55 -27.37 -39.64
CA ILE A 8 2.99 -28.51 -38.83
C ILE A 8 4.36 -28.22 -38.21
N GLU A 9 5.29 -27.70 -39.00
CA GLU A 9 6.63 -27.30 -38.54
C GLU A 9 6.54 -26.22 -37.46
N LEU A 10 5.78 -25.15 -37.69
CA LEU A 10 5.58 -24.08 -36.71
C LEU A 10 4.98 -24.59 -35.39
N ARG A 11 4.07 -25.57 -35.46
CA ARG A 11 3.46 -26.16 -34.26
C ARG A 11 4.43 -27.04 -33.48
N ARG A 12 5.28 -27.81 -34.17
CA ARG A 12 6.31 -28.64 -33.54
C ARG A 12 7.43 -27.79 -32.92
N ALA A 13 7.84 -26.74 -33.63
CA ALA A 13 8.84 -25.79 -33.14
C ALA A 13 8.33 -24.97 -31.95
N ASN A 14 7.03 -24.69 -31.87
CA ASN A 14 6.44 -23.89 -30.79
C ASN A 14 5.03 -24.36 -30.39
N SER A 15 4.97 -25.23 -29.39
CA SER A 15 3.71 -25.75 -28.82
C SER A 15 2.90 -24.70 -28.04
N CYS A 16 3.52 -23.59 -27.65
CA CYS A 16 2.88 -22.48 -26.93
C CYS A 16 2.21 -21.47 -27.88
N ALA A 17 2.57 -21.46 -29.16
CA ALA A 17 2.03 -20.51 -30.13
C ALA A 17 0.50 -20.69 -30.30
N THR A 18 -0.23 -19.57 -30.35
CA THR A 18 -1.67 -19.60 -30.60
C THR A 18 -1.95 -19.94 -32.07
N LEU A 19 -3.12 -20.52 -32.35
CA LEU A 19 -3.53 -20.84 -33.73
C LEU A 19 -3.53 -19.61 -34.64
N GLU A 20 -3.84 -18.44 -34.09
CA GLU A 20 -3.80 -17.17 -34.81
C GLU A 20 -2.37 -16.73 -35.15
N GLN A 21 -1.44 -16.82 -34.21
CA GLN A 21 -0.02 -16.54 -34.46
C GLN A 21 0.56 -17.47 -35.53
N ILE A 22 0.22 -18.77 -35.46
CA ILE A 22 0.61 -19.75 -36.48
C ILE A 22 0.00 -19.38 -37.83
N GLY A 23 -1.29 -19.02 -37.85
CA GLY A 23 -1.99 -18.60 -39.07
C GLY A 23 -1.35 -17.38 -39.73
N ASN A 24 -1.06 -16.33 -38.96
CA ASN A 24 -0.41 -15.12 -39.45
C ASN A 24 0.99 -15.40 -40.04
N ARG A 25 1.77 -16.31 -39.42
CA ARG A 25 3.10 -16.70 -39.94
C ARG A 25 3.04 -17.60 -41.17
N ALA A 26 2.02 -18.46 -41.24
CA ALA A 26 1.83 -19.39 -42.34
C ALA A 26 1.01 -18.81 -43.52
N GLY A 27 0.38 -17.65 -43.35
CA GLY A 27 -0.49 -17.03 -44.36
C GLY A 27 -1.84 -17.73 -44.50
N VAL A 28 -2.37 -18.32 -43.42
CA VAL A 28 -3.65 -19.04 -43.43
C VAL A 28 -4.54 -18.60 -42.28
N THR A 29 -5.86 -18.74 -42.43
CA THR A 29 -6.81 -18.39 -41.38
C THR A 29 -6.68 -19.32 -40.17
N ARG A 30 -7.03 -18.83 -38.98
CA ARG A 30 -7.04 -19.61 -37.73
C ARG A 30 -7.84 -20.92 -37.85
N GLN A 31 -9.01 -20.88 -38.49
CA GLN A 31 -9.84 -22.08 -38.71
C GLN A 31 -9.11 -23.12 -39.56
N ARG A 32 -8.42 -22.67 -40.61
CA ARG A 32 -7.63 -23.56 -41.47
C ARG A 32 -6.47 -24.21 -40.73
N VAL A 33 -5.78 -23.47 -39.86
CA VAL A 33 -4.74 -24.04 -38.97
C VAL A 33 -5.33 -25.16 -38.11
N SER A 34 -6.48 -24.95 -37.48
CA SER A 34 -7.14 -25.97 -36.64
C SER A 34 -7.43 -27.25 -37.41
N GLN A 35 -7.96 -27.14 -38.63
CA GLN A 35 -8.25 -28.30 -39.48
C GLN A 35 -6.98 -29.07 -39.86
N ILE A 36 -5.93 -28.36 -40.25
CA ILE A 36 -4.63 -28.95 -40.62
C ILE A 36 -4.06 -29.74 -39.43
N LEU A 37 -4.05 -29.14 -38.23
CA LEU A 37 -3.52 -29.79 -37.04
C LEU A 37 -4.34 -31.03 -36.63
N LEU A 38 -5.68 -30.94 -36.65
CA LEU A 38 -6.54 -32.08 -36.35
C LEU A 38 -6.32 -33.24 -37.34
N LYS A 39 -6.24 -32.94 -38.63
CA LYS A 39 -5.98 -33.95 -39.67
C LYS A 39 -4.60 -34.60 -39.51
N ALA A 40 -3.62 -33.85 -39.01
CA ALA A 40 -2.28 -34.35 -38.70
C ALA A 40 -2.17 -35.04 -37.34
N GLY A 41 -3.26 -35.18 -36.57
CA GLY A 41 -3.25 -35.77 -35.23
C GLY A 41 -2.55 -34.92 -34.16
N LEU A 42 -2.38 -33.62 -34.40
CA LEU A 42 -1.72 -32.69 -33.49
C LEU A 42 -2.73 -31.91 -32.64
N THR A 43 -2.30 -31.52 -31.44
CA THR A 43 -3.15 -30.76 -30.52
C THR A 43 -3.40 -29.34 -31.05
N THR A 44 -4.65 -28.90 -31.02
CA THR A 44 -5.06 -27.52 -31.35
C THR A 44 -5.00 -26.59 -30.14
N ARG A 45 -4.95 -27.17 -28.93
CA ARG A 45 -4.82 -26.42 -27.68
C ARG A 45 -3.37 -25.99 -27.50
N HIS A 46 -3.10 -24.70 -27.51
CA HIS A 46 -1.77 -24.21 -27.16
C HIS A 46 -1.42 -24.61 -25.72
N TYR A 47 -0.17 -25.00 -25.49
CA TYR A 47 0.32 -25.25 -24.14
C TYR A 47 0.38 -23.91 -23.41
N ILE A 48 -0.22 -23.85 -22.23
CA ILE A 48 -0.10 -22.69 -21.35
C ILE A 48 1.12 -22.95 -20.49
N GLN A 49 2.14 -22.10 -20.60
CA GLN A 49 3.35 -22.21 -19.81
C GLN A 49 3.00 -22.24 -18.32
N ASP A 50 3.53 -23.24 -17.61
CA ASP A 50 3.43 -23.29 -16.16
C ASP A 50 4.28 -22.16 -15.57
N TYR A 51 3.66 -21.32 -14.75
CA TYR A 51 4.38 -20.27 -14.02
C TYR A 51 4.93 -20.84 -12.72
N LEU A 52 6.11 -20.40 -12.30
CA LEU A 52 6.67 -20.74 -11.00
C LEU A 52 6.39 -19.61 -10.00
N CYS A 53 6.06 -19.97 -8.76
CA CYS A 53 5.92 -19.02 -7.66
C CYS A 53 7.27 -18.37 -7.33
N ILE A 54 7.33 -17.04 -7.27
CA ILE A 54 8.58 -16.32 -6.98
C ILE A 54 9.10 -16.57 -5.55
N VAL A 55 8.23 -17.00 -4.63
CA VAL A 55 8.59 -17.18 -3.20
C VAL A 55 9.01 -18.60 -2.90
N CYS A 56 8.30 -19.60 -3.44
CA CYS A 56 8.53 -21.01 -3.08
C CYS A 56 8.87 -21.92 -4.27
N GLY A 57 8.91 -21.39 -5.49
CA GLY A 57 9.21 -22.17 -6.70
C GLY A 57 8.12 -23.14 -7.16
N ALA A 58 7.01 -23.29 -6.42
CA ALA A 58 5.93 -24.21 -6.78
C ALA A 58 5.25 -23.80 -8.10
N ALA A 59 4.89 -24.79 -8.92
CA ALA A 59 4.12 -24.59 -10.14
C ALA A 59 2.72 -24.02 -9.84
N ILE A 60 2.34 -22.97 -10.56
CA ILE A 60 1.08 -22.27 -10.43
C ILE A 60 0.09 -22.91 -11.38
N LYS A 61 -0.80 -23.73 -10.83
CA LYS A 61 -1.87 -24.36 -11.58
C LYS A 61 -2.79 -23.29 -12.15
N THR A 62 -2.75 -23.13 -13.47
CA THR A 62 -3.45 -22.10 -14.24
C THR A 62 -4.98 -22.16 -14.11
N SER A 63 -5.55 -23.24 -13.54
CA SER A 63 -6.98 -23.41 -13.30
C SER A 63 -7.58 -22.40 -12.31
N TYR A 64 -6.80 -21.85 -11.38
CA TYR A 64 -7.22 -20.74 -10.50
C TYR A 64 -6.74 -19.36 -11.01
N GLY A 65 -6.03 -19.32 -12.14
CA GLY A 65 -5.24 -18.18 -12.62
C GLY A 65 -5.87 -17.34 -13.74
N TYR A 66 -7.14 -17.55 -14.09
CA TYR A 66 -7.76 -16.93 -15.29
C TYR A 66 -7.90 -15.39 -15.26
N LYS A 67 -7.50 -14.68 -14.19
CA LYS A 67 -7.55 -13.20 -14.19
C LYS A 67 -6.30 -12.47 -13.73
N ARG A 68 -5.29 -13.16 -13.17
CA ARG A 68 -4.06 -12.50 -12.74
C ARG A 68 -2.91 -13.43 -13.06
N LYS A 69 -1.93 -12.93 -13.82
CA LYS A 69 -0.58 -13.49 -13.97
C LYS A 69 -0.01 -13.69 -12.57
N GLY A 70 -0.35 -14.81 -11.93
CA GLY A 70 -0.13 -15.00 -10.51
C GLY A 70 1.37 -15.13 -10.30
N LEU A 71 2.00 -14.16 -9.64
CA LEU A 71 3.38 -14.28 -9.19
C LEU A 71 3.52 -15.27 -8.03
N PHE A 72 2.38 -15.66 -7.42
CA PHE A 72 2.31 -16.39 -6.17
C PHE A 72 1.35 -17.57 -6.32
N CYS A 73 1.75 -18.74 -5.80
CA CYS A 73 0.90 -19.94 -5.75
C CYS A 73 -0.17 -19.87 -4.65
N SER A 74 -0.01 -18.98 -3.65
CA SER A 74 -0.90 -18.89 -2.49
C SER A 74 -0.91 -17.49 -1.88
N GLN A 75 -1.95 -17.20 -1.10
CA GLN A 75 -2.03 -15.96 -0.31
C GLN A 75 -0.91 -15.88 0.74
N LYS A 76 -0.41 -17.02 1.23
CA LYS A 76 0.73 -17.10 2.16
C LYS A 76 2.00 -16.56 1.50
N CYS A 77 2.38 -17.10 0.33
CA CYS A 77 3.53 -16.62 -0.44
C CYS A 77 3.39 -15.13 -0.79
N ARG A 78 2.19 -14.70 -1.18
CA ARG A 78 1.94 -13.28 -1.45
C ARG A 78 2.19 -12.40 -0.22
N SER A 79 1.70 -12.80 0.95
CA SER A 79 1.92 -12.07 2.20
C SER A 79 3.40 -12.00 2.57
N GLU A 80 4.10 -13.14 2.46
CA GLU A 80 5.53 -13.25 2.73
C GLU A 80 6.36 -12.34 1.83
N TYR A 81 6.10 -12.35 0.52
CA TYR A 81 6.79 -11.47 -0.43
C TYR A 81 6.60 -9.98 -0.12
N HIS A 82 5.42 -9.58 0.34
CA HIS A 82 5.09 -8.17 0.60
C HIS A 82 5.35 -7.74 2.04
N THR A 83 5.84 -8.62 2.92
CA THR A 83 6.10 -8.28 4.32
C THR A 83 7.58 -8.37 4.66
N VAL A 84 8.01 -7.46 5.53
CA VAL A 84 9.36 -7.40 6.06
C VAL A 84 9.28 -7.32 7.59
N THR A 85 10.23 -7.97 8.26
CA THR A 85 10.39 -7.85 9.71
C THR A 85 11.22 -6.61 9.98
N VAL A 86 10.66 -5.70 10.79
CA VAL A 86 11.31 -4.45 11.18
C VAL A 86 11.31 -4.34 12.71
N GLU A 87 12.30 -3.63 13.23
CA GLU A 87 12.45 -3.38 14.66
C GLU A 87 11.69 -2.12 15.09
N CYS A 88 11.04 -2.18 16.25
CA CYS A 88 10.41 -1.02 16.87
C CYS A 88 11.46 -0.13 17.53
N GLU A 89 11.48 1.15 17.17
CA GLU A 89 12.46 2.12 17.67
C GLU A 89 12.37 2.39 19.19
N ILE A 90 11.22 2.14 19.81
CA ILE A 90 11.01 2.40 21.24
C ILE A 90 11.29 1.19 22.12
N CYS A 91 10.97 -0.01 21.67
CA CYS A 91 11.04 -1.21 22.52
C CYS A 91 11.86 -2.37 21.93
N GLY A 92 12.46 -2.20 20.75
CA GLY A 92 13.25 -3.25 20.09
C GLY A 92 12.45 -4.45 19.59
N LYS A 93 11.12 -4.47 19.78
CA LYS A 93 10.30 -5.62 19.36
C LYS A 93 10.26 -5.72 17.84
N GLN A 94 10.57 -6.90 17.32
CA GLN A 94 10.41 -7.25 15.91
C GLN A 94 8.92 -7.36 15.54
N VAL A 95 8.52 -6.67 14.47
CA VAL A 95 7.15 -6.71 13.92
C VAL A 95 7.16 -6.87 12.41
N LYS A 96 6.22 -7.66 11.89
CA LYS A 96 6.01 -7.75 10.45
C LYS A 96 5.21 -6.55 9.95
N ARG A 97 5.68 -5.93 8.86
CA ARG A 97 5.05 -4.78 8.20
C ARG A 97 5.07 -4.98 6.69
N LEU A 98 4.10 -4.36 6.01
CA LEU A 98 4.11 -4.31 4.55
C LEU A 98 5.31 -3.48 4.06
N ILE A 99 6.06 -4.00 3.09
CA ILE A 99 7.21 -3.32 2.48
C ILE A 99 6.80 -1.94 1.97
N SER A 100 5.63 -1.81 1.33
CA SER A 100 5.13 -0.51 0.86
C SER A 100 4.96 0.52 1.97
N ARG A 101 4.59 0.10 3.18
CA ARG A 101 4.50 1.00 4.34
C ARG A 101 5.89 1.41 4.81
N VAL A 102 6.85 0.49 4.82
CA VAL A 102 8.24 0.74 5.22
C VAL A 102 8.98 1.64 4.21
N LEU A 103 8.76 1.44 2.91
CA LEU A 103 9.41 2.24 1.85
C LEU A 103 8.76 3.61 1.64
N SER A 104 7.49 3.80 2.03
CA SER A 104 6.84 5.12 1.98
C SER A 104 7.38 6.12 3.01
N TYR A 105 8.29 5.69 3.91
CA TYR A 105 8.88 6.53 4.95
C TYR A 105 9.95 7.49 4.39
N PRO A 106 11.03 7.02 3.74
CA PRO A 106 12.05 7.92 3.18
C PRO A 106 11.50 8.69 1.96
N GLY A 107 11.00 9.91 2.16
CA GLY A 107 10.66 10.83 1.06
C GLY A 107 9.37 11.64 1.23
N ASN A 108 8.55 11.36 2.25
CA ASN A 108 7.39 12.19 2.53
C ASN A 108 7.68 13.14 3.70
N PRO A 109 7.83 14.47 3.47
CA PRO A 109 8.14 15.42 4.53
C PRO A 109 7.06 15.48 5.63
N ASN A 110 5.86 14.94 5.36
CA ASN A 110 4.75 14.85 6.31
C ASN A 110 4.59 13.47 6.98
N ARG A 111 5.52 12.51 6.75
CA ARG A 111 5.48 11.20 7.43
C ARG A 111 6.79 10.93 8.16
N HIS A 112 6.67 10.81 9.47
CA HIS A 112 7.72 10.45 10.42
C HIS A 112 8.42 9.14 10.02
N ASN A 113 9.75 9.17 9.83
CA ASN A 113 10.63 8.03 9.45
C ASN A 113 10.75 6.92 10.52
N HIS A 114 9.80 6.84 11.45
CA HIS A 114 9.92 6.05 12.66
C HIS A 114 9.01 4.83 12.61
N ILE A 115 9.55 3.69 13.01
CA ILE A 115 8.86 2.40 12.99
C ILE A 115 8.46 2.01 14.41
N PHE A 116 7.17 1.73 14.61
CA PHE A 116 6.63 1.34 15.91
C PHE A 116 5.87 0.01 15.85
N CYS A 117 6.01 -0.79 16.91
CA CYS A 117 5.28 -2.04 17.04
C CYS A 117 3.77 -1.83 17.23
N GLY A 118 3.37 -0.69 17.81
CA GLY A 118 1.98 -0.31 18.00
C GLY A 118 1.80 1.11 18.55
N ARG A 119 0.55 1.47 18.82
CA ARG A 119 0.13 2.83 19.23
C ARG A 119 0.86 3.33 20.48
N LYS A 120 1.02 2.50 21.50
CA LYS A 120 1.71 2.86 22.76
C LYS A 120 3.15 3.34 22.53
N CYS A 121 3.91 2.63 21.68
CA CYS A 121 5.27 3.04 21.34
C CYS A 121 5.29 4.34 20.54
N TRP A 122 4.38 4.49 19.57
CA TRP A 122 4.22 5.75 18.84
C TRP A 122 3.90 6.92 19.78
N GLU A 123 2.95 6.77 20.71
CA GLU A 123 2.60 7.81 21.69
C GLU A 123 3.76 8.15 22.63
N THR A 124 4.55 7.14 23.03
CA THR A 124 5.75 7.34 23.86
C THR A 124 6.82 8.12 23.09
N TRP A 125 7.05 7.76 21.83
CA TRP A 125 7.94 8.50 20.95
C TRP A 125 7.45 9.93 20.74
N ALA A 126 6.15 10.12 20.47
CA ALA A 126 5.54 11.42 20.27
C ALA A 126 5.63 12.28 21.54
N ALA A 127 5.38 11.73 22.73
CA ALA A 127 5.53 12.49 23.98
C ALA A 127 6.97 12.98 24.21
N LYS A 128 7.97 12.19 23.82
CA LYS A 128 9.40 12.55 23.92
C LYS A 128 9.85 13.54 22.84
N ASN A 129 9.34 13.40 21.62
CA ASN A 129 9.87 14.11 20.44
C ASN A 129 8.97 15.21 19.89
N ALA A 130 7.65 15.14 20.11
CA ALA A 130 6.71 16.11 19.53
C ALA A 130 6.87 17.51 20.15
N GLY A 131 7.69 17.65 21.20
CA GLY A 131 7.82 18.89 21.95
C GLY A 131 6.45 19.30 22.47
N PHE A 132 6.18 19.11 23.75
CA PHE A 132 5.13 19.90 24.37
C PHE A 132 5.57 21.38 24.43
N GLY A 133 5.72 22.04 23.28
CA GLY A 133 5.53 23.46 23.17
C GLY A 133 4.06 23.73 23.43
N ASN A 134 3.68 23.77 24.71
CA ASN A 134 2.68 24.63 25.36
C ASN A 134 1.41 25.07 24.61
N LYS A 135 0.95 24.43 23.53
CA LYS A 135 -0.30 24.82 22.85
C LYS A 135 -1.55 24.27 23.54
N TYR A 136 -1.35 23.31 24.45
CA TYR A 136 -2.39 22.81 25.36
C TYR A 136 -1.86 22.79 26.79
N ARG A 137 -1.33 23.92 27.27
CA ARG A 137 -1.34 24.14 28.73
C ARG A 137 -2.82 24.08 29.11
N LYS A 138 -3.22 23.08 29.89
CA LYS A 138 -4.60 23.00 30.41
C LYS A 138 -4.83 24.31 31.16
N VAL A 139 -5.55 25.24 30.53
CA VAL A 139 -6.05 26.43 31.21
C VAL A 139 -6.90 25.90 32.36
N PRO A 140 -6.61 26.28 33.63
CA PRO A 140 -7.42 25.88 34.76
C PRO A 140 -8.91 26.07 34.43
N LYS A 141 -9.79 25.15 34.86
CA LYS A 141 -11.22 25.23 34.53
C LYS A 141 -11.86 26.56 34.97
N ASP A 142 -11.21 27.26 35.88
CA ASP A 142 -11.71 28.44 36.58
C ASP A 142 -11.30 29.74 35.87
N THR A 143 -10.42 29.69 34.87
CA THR A 143 -9.87 30.89 34.21
C THR A 143 -10.93 31.72 33.47
N GLY A 144 -12.02 31.09 33.01
CA GLY A 144 -13.17 31.81 32.45
C GLY A 144 -13.97 32.61 33.49
N ALA A 145 -13.96 32.20 34.76
CA ALA A 145 -14.52 32.97 35.86
C ALA A 145 -13.58 34.12 36.24
N THR A 146 -12.28 33.86 36.34
CA THR A 146 -11.24 34.85 36.65
C THR A 146 -11.19 36.00 35.62
N ILE A 147 -11.25 35.70 34.33
CA ILE A 147 -11.27 36.74 33.27
C ILE A 147 -12.53 37.62 33.37
N ARG A 148 -13.68 37.06 33.75
CA ARG A 148 -14.93 37.83 33.91
C ARG A 148 -14.87 38.77 35.10
N THR A 149 -14.38 38.31 36.25
CA THR A 149 -14.24 39.14 37.46
C THR A 149 -13.25 40.28 37.25
N ILE A 150 -12.11 40.03 36.57
CA ILE A 150 -11.11 41.06 36.31
C ILE A 150 -11.56 42.04 35.21
N TYR A 151 -12.37 41.60 34.25
CA TYR A 151 -12.93 42.54 33.26
C TYR A 151 -13.97 43.49 33.86
N GLN A 152 -14.73 43.04 34.87
CA GLN A 152 -15.70 43.88 35.59
C GLN A 152 -15.04 45.00 36.41
N THR A 153 -13.74 44.90 36.72
CA THR A 153 -12.99 45.98 37.38
C THR A 153 -12.46 47.03 36.39
N GLY A 154 -12.81 46.93 35.10
CA GLY A 154 -12.44 47.91 34.07
C GLY A 154 -11.07 47.68 33.41
N VAL A 155 -10.39 46.58 33.73
CA VAL A 155 -9.07 46.27 33.15
C VAL A 155 -9.24 45.81 31.69
N PRO A 156 -8.46 46.35 30.73
CA PRO A 156 -8.52 45.93 29.33
C PRO A 156 -8.19 44.45 29.13
N LEU A 157 -8.98 43.76 28.29
CA LEU A 157 -8.80 42.34 27.95
C LEU A 157 -7.38 41.96 27.47
N PRO A 158 -6.67 42.80 26.69
CA PRO A 158 -5.28 42.51 26.30
C PRO A 158 -4.32 42.39 27.47
N THR A 159 -4.50 43.22 28.50
CA THR A 159 -3.69 43.20 29.73
C THR A 159 -3.96 41.91 30.49
N ILE A 160 -5.23 41.57 30.69
CA ILE A 160 -5.66 40.34 31.36
C ILE A 160 -5.10 39.09 30.66
N ALA A 161 -5.20 39.03 29.32
CA ALA A 161 -4.73 37.91 28.53
C ALA A 161 -3.21 37.71 28.64
N LYS A 162 -2.46 38.81 28.71
CA LYS A 162 -1.00 38.80 28.91
C LYS A 162 -0.64 38.28 30.31
N ASP A 163 -1.31 38.76 31.35
CA ASP A 163 -1.01 38.42 32.73
C ASP A 163 -1.30 36.94 33.06
N ILE A 164 -2.35 36.37 32.48
CA ILE A 164 -2.70 34.95 32.66
C ILE A 164 -2.07 34.03 31.60
N GLY A 165 -1.26 34.58 30.69
CA GLY A 165 -0.49 33.82 29.70
C GLY A 165 -1.35 33.07 28.67
N ILE A 166 -2.46 33.66 28.21
CA ILE A 166 -3.31 33.11 27.14
C ILE A 166 -3.33 34.02 25.91
N SER A 167 -3.69 33.47 24.75
CA SER A 167 -3.81 34.29 23.54
C SER A 167 -5.03 35.21 23.59
N LEU A 168 -4.89 36.41 23.02
CA LEU A 168 -5.95 37.41 23.00
C LEU A 168 -7.23 36.90 22.31
N GLY A 169 -7.09 36.17 21.19
CA GLY A 169 -8.23 35.55 20.50
C GLY A 169 -8.95 34.51 21.35
N TYR A 170 -8.23 33.79 22.23
CA TYR A 170 -8.83 32.85 23.17
C TYR A 170 -9.57 33.58 24.31
N ALA A 171 -9.03 34.70 24.81
CA ALA A 171 -9.68 35.55 25.81
C ALA A 171 -11.03 36.11 25.31
N TYR A 172 -11.09 36.60 24.06
CA TYR A 172 -12.35 37.06 23.45
C TYR A 172 -13.36 35.91 23.28
N LYS A 173 -12.89 34.71 22.93
CA LYS A 173 -13.74 33.52 22.78
C LYS A 173 -14.35 33.06 24.12
N LEU A 174 -13.63 33.24 25.23
CA LEU A 174 -14.15 32.96 26.58
C LEU A 174 -15.16 34.00 27.06
N LYS A 175 -15.03 35.27 26.62
CA LYS A 175 -16.02 36.33 26.90
C LYS A 175 -17.38 36.04 26.23
N GLY A 176 -17.39 35.45 25.04
CA GLY A 176 -18.60 35.30 24.20
C GLY A 176 -19.37 33.98 24.32
N LYS A 177 -19.01 33.08 25.24
CA LYS A 177 -19.76 31.83 25.47
C LYS A 177 -20.76 32.02 26.62
N ASN A 178 -22.03 32.18 26.29
CA ASN A 178 -23.18 31.94 27.17
C ASN A 178 -23.55 30.47 27.12
#